data_AF-A0A8S0XN98-F1
#
_entry.id   AF-A0A8S0XN98-F1
#
_cell.length_a   1.000
_cell.length_b   1.000
_cell.length_c   1.000
_cell.angle_alpha   90.00
_cell.angle_beta   90.00
_cell.angle_gamma   90.00
#
_symmetry.space_group_name_H-M   'P 1'
#
loop_
_entity.id
_entity.type
_entity.pdbx_description
1 polymer ?
#
loop_
_entity_poly.entity_id
_entity_poly.type
_entity_poly.pdbx_seq_one_letter_code
_entity_poly.pdbx_strand_id
1 'polypeptide(L)'
;MLYISQQYANNRSQFDHETFSIASSLSTSTMPLTFKVATHDAAPVERYEYASVLESADQILESTWGRQYRTQKVKEILQSSLPKDAISSIVAKRNGFVDTVVSAYNEHQHLVIRPDDVWIAILSQFNLYVNAHAEELRTSFVAHDGQKKLVVNAVGNRYTVDFGALANQMTGEIHKNVVDKDFRDWILPAFITTSQNDTVICAVLMMATLKAYFRYGMNMYCGIPSVTLEGAKSDWENLLARLDKLPTFGAEPAAWAALLRPILKRFVNAFDGNPDIDFWSRVCHYHSGGSGPPYLSGWITAFCVWDSNGKWQGPSLEPGSDKPLGHTFGYEIPALEIDGVHYCTIDSSDVPPGYCEVDVELNDNGDKFDCVMVSGHVGSRIEGEGEDTLRPCPSWFIFIKEECEDPASKRKREYEEARKAREDVHVVVPPE
;
A
#
# COMPACT_ATOMS: atom_id res chain seq x y z
N MET A 1 -73.75 32.31 -39.97
CA MET A 1 -73.03 31.02 -39.89
C MET A 1 -71.55 31.36 -39.91
N LEU A 2 -70.79 31.05 -38.86
CA LEU A 2 -70.23 29.72 -38.58
C LEU A 2 -69.34 29.28 -39.76
N TYR A 3 -68.10 28.81 -39.62
CA TYR A 3 -67.10 28.61 -38.55
C TYR A 3 -65.99 27.81 -39.31
N ILE A 4 -64.78 27.65 -38.77
CA ILE A 4 -63.74 26.73 -39.31
C ILE A 4 -63.19 27.10 -40.72
N SER A 5 -62.06 27.81 -40.72
CA SER A 5 -60.95 27.61 -41.67
C SER A 5 -59.68 28.34 -41.21
N GLN A 6 -59.82 29.36 -40.35
CA GLN A 6 -58.75 30.19 -39.79
C GLN A 6 -57.91 29.50 -38.69
N GLN A 7 -57.61 28.20 -38.85
CA GLN A 7 -56.91 27.37 -37.84
C GLN A 7 -55.70 26.58 -38.40
N TYR A 8 -55.16 26.98 -39.55
CA TYR A 8 -54.01 26.31 -40.21
C TYR A 8 -52.78 27.20 -40.44
N ALA A 9 -52.72 28.40 -39.84
CA ALA A 9 -51.65 29.38 -40.08
C ALA A 9 -50.70 29.64 -38.89
N ASN A 10 -51.07 29.31 -37.65
CA ASN A 10 -50.29 29.70 -36.45
C ASN A 10 -49.47 28.58 -35.79
N ASN A 11 -49.65 27.30 -36.15
CA ASN A 11 -48.92 26.18 -35.53
C ASN A 11 -47.58 25.87 -36.25
N ARG A 12 -46.85 26.90 -36.71
CA ARG A 12 -45.57 26.72 -37.42
C ARG A 12 -44.45 27.69 -37.04
N SER A 13 -44.56 28.31 -35.86
CA SER A 13 -43.51 29.14 -35.24
C SER A 13 -43.36 28.89 -33.73
N GLN A 14 -43.87 27.76 -33.24
CA GLN A 14 -43.84 27.37 -31.81
C GLN A 14 -43.48 25.89 -31.61
N PHE A 15 -42.87 25.25 -32.61
CA PHE A 15 -42.37 23.87 -32.53
C PHE A 15 -40.85 23.75 -32.73
N ASP A 16 -40.15 24.85 -33.06
CA ASP A 16 -38.69 24.89 -33.25
C ASP A 16 -37.92 25.42 -32.02
N HIS A 17 -38.59 25.60 -30.87
CA HIS A 17 -38.00 26.11 -29.63
C HIS A 17 -38.15 25.19 -28.40
N GLU A 18 -38.86 24.07 -28.49
CA GLU A 18 -38.91 23.04 -27.42
C GLU A 18 -37.97 21.85 -27.67
N THR A 19 -37.01 21.97 -28.60
CA THR A 19 -35.86 21.05 -28.72
C THR A 19 -34.83 21.28 -27.59
N PHE A 20 -35.31 21.48 -26.36
CA PHE A 20 -34.50 21.86 -25.22
C PHE A 20 -33.90 20.63 -24.54
N SER A 21 -32.57 20.53 -24.55
CA SER A 21 -31.78 19.81 -23.55
C SER A 21 -32.14 18.35 -23.21
N ILE A 22 -32.37 17.50 -24.23
CA ILE A 22 -32.04 16.06 -24.13
C ILE A 22 -30.97 15.69 -25.17
N ALA A 23 -29.95 16.54 -25.28
CA ALA A 23 -28.63 16.06 -25.65
C ALA A 23 -28.17 15.18 -24.49
N SER A 24 -28.28 13.86 -24.63
CA SER A 24 -27.93 12.94 -23.55
C SER A 24 -26.48 13.15 -23.15
N SER A 25 -26.25 13.54 -21.90
CA SER A 25 -24.93 13.49 -21.28
C SER A 25 -24.56 12.03 -21.02
N LEU A 26 -24.34 11.28 -22.11
CA LEU A 26 -23.33 10.25 -22.16
C LEU A 26 -22.01 10.98 -21.90
N SER A 27 -21.72 11.21 -20.62
CA SER A 27 -20.35 11.40 -20.16
C SER A 27 -19.61 10.17 -20.65
N THR A 28 -18.83 10.35 -21.72
CA THR A 28 -17.94 9.31 -22.21
C THR A 28 -16.96 9.06 -21.08
N SER A 29 -17.21 8.01 -20.29
CA SER A 29 -16.38 7.68 -19.13
C SER A 29 -14.94 7.59 -19.60
N THR A 30 -14.16 8.61 -19.26
CA THR A 30 -12.76 8.71 -19.66
C THR A 30 -12.02 7.67 -18.85
N MET A 31 -11.75 6.54 -19.48
CA MET A 31 -10.96 5.44 -18.94
C MET A 31 -9.53 5.58 -19.47
N PRO A 32 -8.50 5.59 -18.61
CA PRO A 32 -8.58 5.51 -17.15
C PRO A 32 -9.08 6.82 -16.51
N LEU A 33 -9.66 6.71 -15.31
CA LEU A 33 -10.15 7.86 -14.53
C LEU A 33 -9.03 8.38 -13.62
N THR A 34 -8.52 9.59 -13.87
CA THR A 34 -7.53 10.25 -13.00
C THR A 34 -8.15 11.44 -12.27
N PHE A 35 -7.89 11.56 -10.96
CA PHE A 35 -8.26 12.73 -10.14
C PHE A 35 -7.15 13.10 -9.16
N LYS A 36 -6.89 14.41 -8.98
CA LYS A 36 -5.98 14.93 -7.94
C LYS A 36 -6.60 14.69 -6.55
N VAL A 37 -5.75 14.41 -5.57
CA VAL A 37 -6.13 14.16 -4.16
C VAL A 37 -5.48 15.21 -3.26
N ALA A 38 -4.15 15.27 -3.23
CA ALA A 38 -3.43 16.39 -2.61
C ALA A 38 -3.26 17.58 -3.56
N THR A 39 -2.98 18.76 -2.97
CA THR A 39 -2.80 20.03 -3.70
C THR A 39 -1.36 20.31 -4.12
N HIS A 40 -0.42 19.40 -3.83
CA HIS A 40 0.95 19.45 -4.30
C HIS A 40 1.13 18.57 -5.56
N ASP A 41 2.29 18.69 -6.19
CA ASP A 41 2.70 17.80 -7.27
C ASP A 41 3.35 16.53 -6.70
N ALA A 42 3.70 15.58 -7.58
CA ALA A 42 4.34 14.34 -7.16
C ALA A 42 5.84 14.52 -6.92
N ALA A 43 6.39 13.69 -6.04
CA ALA A 43 7.82 13.51 -5.88
C ALA A 43 8.30 12.28 -6.69
N PRO A 44 9.53 12.32 -7.26
CA PRO A 44 10.15 11.14 -7.85
C PRO A 44 10.40 10.06 -6.80
N VAL A 45 10.39 8.79 -7.19
CA VAL A 45 10.76 7.66 -6.32
C VAL A 45 12.26 7.71 -6.01
N GLU A 46 12.62 7.99 -4.77
CA GLU A 46 14.03 8.02 -4.34
C GLU A 46 14.66 6.62 -4.33
N ARG A 47 15.39 6.29 -5.39
CA ARG A 47 16.28 5.13 -5.44
C ARG A 47 17.55 5.43 -4.62
N TYR A 48 17.65 4.93 -3.39
CA TYR A 48 18.85 5.06 -2.55
C TYR A 48 20.12 4.57 -3.29
N GLU A 49 21.26 5.25 -3.15
CA GLU A 49 22.52 4.91 -3.87
C GLU A 49 23.02 3.47 -3.65
N TYR A 50 22.61 2.81 -2.56
CA TYR A 50 22.97 1.43 -2.22
C TYR A 50 21.86 0.40 -2.51
N ALA A 51 20.69 0.83 -2.98
CA ALA A 51 19.63 -0.05 -3.45
C ALA A 51 19.93 -0.48 -4.89
N SER A 52 20.42 -1.71 -5.06
CA SER A 52 20.65 -2.29 -6.38
C SER A 52 19.36 -2.30 -7.20
N VAL A 53 19.43 -1.74 -8.41
CA VAL A 53 18.40 -1.92 -9.43
C VAL A 53 18.29 -3.41 -9.71
N LEU A 54 17.07 -3.94 -9.75
CA LEU A 54 16.84 -5.35 -9.99
C LEU A 54 17.02 -5.64 -11.49
N GLU A 55 17.82 -6.66 -11.81
CA GLU A 55 18.23 -7.03 -13.16
C GLU A 55 17.57 -8.33 -13.67
N SER A 56 17.05 -9.16 -12.76
CA SER A 56 16.39 -10.43 -13.11
C SER A 56 15.14 -10.75 -12.28
N ALA A 57 14.34 -11.69 -12.80
CA ALA A 57 13.18 -12.23 -12.09
C ALA A 57 13.59 -12.98 -10.81
N ASP A 58 14.77 -13.61 -10.82
CA ASP A 58 15.38 -14.29 -9.68
C ASP A 58 15.65 -13.30 -8.54
N GLN A 59 16.22 -12.13 -8.82
CA GLN A 59 16.49 -11.13 -7.79
C GLN A 59 15.20 -10.58 -7.14
N ILE A 60 14.10 -10.45 -7.90
CA ILE A 60 12.77 -10.10 -7.36
C ILE A 60 12.24 -11.26 -6.49
N LEU A 61 12.31 -12.50 -6.96
CA LEU A 61 11.80 -13.67 -6.26
C LEU A 61 12.60 -13.98 -4.99
N GLU A 62 13.93 -13.85 -5.02
CA GLU A 62 14.81 -13.94 -3.86
C GLU A 62 14.51 -12.82 -2.85
N SER A 63 14.33 -11.58 -3.32
CA SER A 63 14.05 -10.43 -2.45
C SER A 63 12.66 -10.47 -1.80
N THR A 64 11.75 -11.28 -2.32
CA THR A 64 10.37 -11.44 -1.81
C THR A 64 10.17 -12.82 -1.17
N TRP A 65 9.92 -13.85 -1.96
CA TRP A 65 9.71 -15.23 -1.52
C TRP A 65 10.94 -15.80 -0.82
N GLY A 66 12.13 -15.69 -1.44
CA GLY A 66 13.37 -16.25 -0.91
C GLY A 66 13.75 -15.74 0.48
N ARG A 67 13.46 -14.47 0.80
CA ARG A 67 13.68 -13.90 2.15
C ARG A 67 12.84 -14.54 3.25
N GLN A 68 11.76 -15.27 2.92
CA GLN A 68 10.93 -15.94 3.91
C GLN A 68 11.51 -17.31 4.32
N TYR A 69 12.31 -17.94 3.45
CA TYR A 69 12.80 -19.30 3.65
C TYR A 69 14.28 -19.33 4.05
N ARG A 70 14.58 -20.15 5.07
CA ARG A 70 15.95 -20.32 5.60
C ARG A 70 16.65 -21.60 5.13
N THR A 71 15.87 -22.57 4.66
CA THR A 71 16.35 -23.92 4.28
C THR A 71 15.82 -24.36 2.91
N GLN A 72 15.24 -23.44 2.15
CA GLN A 72 14.85 -23.63 0.75
C GLN A 72 15.32 -22.40 -0.04
N LYS A 73 15.69 -22.62 -1.29
CA LYS A 73 16.07 -21.58 -2.24
C LYS A 73 15.53 -21.92 -3.63
N VAL A 74 15.49 -20.91 -4.49
CA VAL A 74 15.29 -21.09 -5.93
C VAL A 74 16.50 -21.87 -6.48
N LYS A 75 16.25 -22.95 -7.21
CA LYS A 75 17.27 -23.69 -7.96
C LYS A 75 17.35 -23.18 -9.40
N GLU A 76 16.18 -23.03 -10.01
CA GLU A 76 16.00 -22.66 -11.42
C GLU A 76 14.57 -22.13 -11.62
N ILE A 77 14.42 -20.92 -12.16
CA ILE A 77 13.11 -20.42 -12.61
C ILE A 77 12.79 -21.03 -13.96
N LEU A 78 11.75 -21.86 -14.01
CA LEU A 78 11.26 -22.47 -15.24
C LEU A 78 10.46 -21.46 -16.07
N GLN A 79 9.62 -20.65 -15.41
CA GLN A 79 8.90 -19.55 -16.05
C GLN A 79 8.50 -18.46 -15.05
N SER A 80 8.41 -17.22 -15.50
CA SER A 80 7.74 -16.14 -14.78
C SER A 80 6.93 -15.26 -15.73
N SER A 81 6.00 -14.47 -15.18
CA SER A 81 5.18 -13.51 -15.93
C SER A 81 5.82 -12.13 -16.07
N LEU A 82 7.06 -11.94 -15.59
CA LEU A 82 7.72 -10.64 -15.57
C LEU A 82 8.23 -10.26 -16.98
N PRO A 83 7.75 -9.15 -17.59
CA PRO A 83 8.32 -8.65 -18.83
C PRO A 83 9.73 -8.10 -18.54
N LYS A 84 10.73 -8.63 -19.26
CA LYS A 84 12.16 -8.42 -18.97
C LYS A 84 12.57 -6.94 -19.02
N ASP A 85 11.94 -6.20 -19.92
CA ASP A 85 12.05 -4.76 -20.14
C ASP A 85 11.52 -3.90 -18.97
N ALA A 86 10.65 -4.43 -18.10
CA ALA A 86 10.14 -3.70 -16.94
C ALA A 86 10.88 -4.02 -15.63
N ILE A 87 11.79 -5.00 -15.58
CA ILE A 87 12.38 -5.49 -14.32
C ILE A 87 13.12 -4.37 -13.54
N SER A 88 13.86 -3.50 -14.25
CA SER A 88 14.59 -2.36 -13.67
C SER A 88 13.68 -1.23 -13.15
N SER A 89 12.38 -1.26 -13.45
CA SER A 89 11.36 -0.35 -12.92
C SER A 89 10.61 -0.93 -11.71
N ILE A 90 10.92 -2.16 -11.27
CA ILE A 90 10.24 -2.82 -10.16
C ILE A 90 11.05 -2.68 -8.87
N VAL A 91 10.41 -2.14 -7.84
CA VAL A 91 10.87 -2.21 -6.45
C VAL A 91 10.23 -3.43 -5.81
N ALA A 92 11.03 -4.42 -5.41
CA ALA A 92 10.54 -5.59 -4.70
C ALA A 92 9.92 -5.20 -3.35
N LYS A 93 8.70 -5.69 -3.06
CA LYS A 93 7.93 -5.39 -1.85
C LYS A 93 7.32 -6.70 -1.32
N ARG A 94 7.20 -6.88 0.00
CA ARG A 94 6.63 -8.12 0.57
C ARG A 94 5.11 -8.16 0.41
N ASN A 95 4.45 -7.01 0.48
CA ASN A 95 3.07 -6.84 0.09
C ASN A 95 2.97 -5.78 -1.01
N GLY A 96 3.21 -6.16 -2.27
CA GLY A 96 3.25 -5.21 -3.39
C GLY A 96 1.93 -4.50 -3.71
N PHE A 97 0.82 -4.78 -3.01
CA PHE A 97 -0.35 -3.91 -3.01
C PHE A 97 -0.25 -2.88 -1.89
N VAL A 98 -0.25 -3.32 -0.62
CA VAL A 98 -0.23 -2.45 0.56
C VAL A 98 1.01 -1.56 0.59
N ASP A 99 2.20 -2.12 0.40
CA ASP A 99 3.47 -1.39 0.42
C ASP A 99 3.59 -0.37 -0.73
N THR A 100 2.79 -0.52 -1.80
CA THR A 100 2.73 0.42 -2.92
C THR A 100 1.81 1.59 -2.59
N VAL A 101 0.59 1.29 -2.12
CA VAL A 101 -0.39 2.32 -1.73
C VAL A 101 0.13 3.16 -0.56
N VAL A 102 0.85 2.52 0.38
CA VAL A 102 1.50 3.16 1.54
C VAL A 102 2.71 4.00 1.12
N SER A 103 3.56 3.54 0.19
CA SER A 103 4.64 4.39 -0.38
C SER A 103 4.06 5.61 -1.09
N ALA A 104 3.13 5.42 -2.02
CA ALA A 104 2.55 6.53 -2.80
C ALA A 104 1.92 7.63 -1.92
N TYR A 105 1.32 7.24 -0.79
CA TYR A 105 0.77 8.17 0.20
C TYR A 105 1.84 8.83 1.09
N ASN A 106 2.86 8.11 1.57
CA ASN A 106 3.89 8.67 2.46
C ASN A 106 5.01 9.43 1.75
N GLU A 107 5.30 9.05 0.50
CA GLU A 107 6.41 9.55 -0.33
C GLU A 107 5.89 10.44 -1.48
N HIS A 108 4.59 10.77 -1.48
CA HIS A 108 3.94 11.68 -2.43
C HIS A 108 4.09 11.30 -3.91
N GLN A 109 3.95 10.02 -4.25
CA GLN A 109 3.95 9.56 -5.65
C GLN A 109 2.52 9.43 -6.17
N HIS A 110 2.32 9.66 -7.47
CA HIS A 110 1.06 9.35 -8.16
C HIS A 110 0.73 7.85 -8.03
N LEU A 111 -0.54 7.48 -7.88
CA LEU A 111 -0.96 6.08 -7.67
C LEU A 111 -1.87 5.59 -8.79
N VAL A 112 -1.52 4.48 -9.44
CA VAL A 112 -2.37 3.79 -10.43
C VAL A 112 -2.86 2.46 -9.84
N ILE A 113 -4.16 2.18 -9.95
CA ILE A 113 -4.78 0.94 -9.46
C ILE A 113 -5.78 0.38 -10.48
N ARG A 114 -5.73 -0.93 -10.73
CA ARG A 114 -6.72 -1.70 -11.50
C ARG A 114 -7.75 -2.42 -10.61
N PRO A 115 -8.93 -2.78 -11.15
CA PRO A 115 -9.83 -3.73 -10.49
C PRO A 115 -9.14 -5.06 -10.18
N ASP A 116 -8.23 -5.50 -11.07
CA ASP A 116 -7.44 -6.72 -10.88
C ASP A 116 -6.52 -6.65 -9.66
N ASP A 117 -5.81 -5.53 -9.46
CA ASP A 117 -4.87 -5.37 -8.35
C ASP A 117 -5.61 -5.48 -7.01
N VAL A 118 -6.76 -4.79 -6.90
CA VAL A 118 -7.60 -4.85 -5.70
C VAL A 118 -8.21 -6.25 -5.52
N TRP A 119 -8.61 -6.94 -6.60
CA TRP A 119 -9.12 -8.31 -6.51
C TRP A 119 -8.05 -9.33 -6.12
N ILE A 120 -6.80 -9.18 -6.61
CA ILE A 120 -5.67 -10.04 -6.22
C ILE A 120 -5.30 -9.81 -4.75
N ALA A 121 -5.36 -8.57 -4.24
CA ALA A 121 -5.15 -8.26 -2.83
C ALA A 121 -6.26 -8.81 -1.92
N ILE A 122 -7.50 -8.90 -2.41
CA ILE A 122 -8.59 -9.64 -1.76
C ILE A 122 -8.31 -11.15 -1.80
N LEU A 123 -7.92 -11.71 -2.94
CA LEU A 123 -7.65 -13.15 -3.05
C LEU A 123 -6.47 -13.63 -2.20
N SER A 124 -5.41 -12.82 -2.01
CA SER A 124 -4.30 -13.18 -1.12
C SER A 124 -4.74 -13.21 0.36
N GLN A 125 -5.55 -12.25 0.81
CA GLN A 125 -6.17 -12.28 2.14
C GLN A 125 -7.09 -13.49 2.33
N PHE A 126 -7.96 -13.78 1.34
CA PHE A 126 -8.85 -14.93 1.42
C PHE A 126 -8.11 -16.28 1.41
N ASN A 127 -6.96 -16.36 0.74
CA ASN A 127 -6.10 -17.55 0.76
C ASN A 127 -5.57 -17.86 2.16
N LEU A 128 -5.14 -16.85 2.93
CA LEU A 128 -4.68 -17.01 4.32
C LEU A 128 -5.79 -17.57 5.20
N TYR A 129 -7.00 -17.00 5.11
CA TYR A 129 -8.19 -17.48 5.83
C TYR A 129 -8.53 -18.93 5.48
N VAL A 130 -8.66 -19.25 4.19
CA VAL A 130 -9.03 -20.60 3.74
C VAL A 130 -8.01 -21.66 4.16
N ASN A 131 -6.71 -21.33 4.16
CA ASN A 131 -5.66 -22.24 4.61
C ASN A 131 -5.68 -22.48 6.13
N ALA A 132 -5.95 -21.46 6.94
CA ALA A 132 -6.10 -21.61 8.39
C ALA A 132 -7.37 -22.43 8.76
N HIS A 133 -8.49 -22.13 8.11
CA HIS A 133 -9.79 -22.77 8.35
C HIS A 133 -10.06 -24.00 7.46
N ALA A 134 -9.02 -24.60 6.87
CA ALA A 134 -9.13 -25.62 5.82
C ALA A 134 -9.92 -26.88 6.21
N GLU A 135 -9.99 -27.25 7.51
CA GLU A 135 -10.82 -28.37 7.97
C GLU A 135 -12.30 -27.98 8.14
N GLU A 136 -12.56 -26.77 8.65
CA GLU A 136 -13.92 -26.25 8.87
C GLU A 136 -14.61 -25.99 7.53
N LEU A 137 -13.86 -25.43 6.58
CA LEU A 137 -14.32 -25.11 5.24
C LEU A 137 -14.26 -26.30 4.27
N ARG A 138 -13.72 -27.46 4.69
CA ARG A 138 -13.49 -28.64 3.83
C ARG A 138 -14.70 -28.98 2.98
N THR A 139 -15.87 -29.12 3.60
CA THR A 139 -17.14 -29.47 2.95
C THR A 139 -17.70 -28.39 2.01
N SER A 140 -17.21 -27.15 2.09
CA SER A 140 -17.56 -26.05 1.18
C SER A 140 -16.71 -26.02 -0.09
N PHE A 141 -15.63 -26.81 -0.16
CA PHE A 141 -14.68 -26.81 -1.28
C PHE A 141 -14.38 -28.21 -1.87
N VAL A 142 -14.32 -29.27 -1.06
CA VAL A 142 -13.93 -30.63 -1.46
C VAL A 142 -14.70 -31.72 -0.72
N ALA A 143 -14.65 -32.96 -1.23
CA ALA A 143 -15.36 -34.12 -0.70
C ALA A 143 -14.43 -35.22 -0.11
N HIS A 144 -13.24 -34.86 0.37
CA HIS A 144 -12.21 -35.78 0.90
C HIS A 144 -11.26 -35.09 1.91
N ASP A 145 -10.43 -35.86 2.63
CA ASP A 145 -9.62 -35.43 3.80
C ASP A 145 -8.11 -35.13 3.53
N GLY A 146 -7.44 -34.38 4.43
CA GLY A 146 -5.98 -33.99 4.43
C GLY A 146 -5.68 -32.49 4.11
N GLN A 147 -4.60 -31.80 4.54
CA GLN A 147 -3.40 -32.11 5.36
C GLN A 147 -2.87 -30.85 6.16
N LYS A 148 -1.75 -30.95 6.91
CA LYS A 148 -1.04 -29.89 7.73
C LYS A 148 0.51 -29.98 7.51
N LYS A 149 1.50 -29.20 8.05
CA LYS A 149 1.81 -28.61 9.39
C LYS A 149 2.98 -27.54 9.30
N LEU A 150 3.22 -26.67 10.31
CA LEU A 150 4.10 -25.46 10.24
C LEU A 150 5.16 -25.19 11.36
N VAL A 151 6.07 -24.18 11.18
CA VAL A 151 6.82 -23.32 12.18
C VAL A 151 7.86 -22.34 11.51
N VAL A 152 8.09 -21.09 12.01
CA VAL A 152 9.02 -20.03 11.45
C VAL A 152 9.57 -19.04 12.55
N ASN A 153 10.62 -18.18 12.32
CA ASN A 153 10.88 -16.85 13.01
C ASN A 153 12.10 -15.97 12.50
N ALA A 154 12.04 -14.61 12.63
CA ALA A 154 12.94 -13.52 12.04
C ALA A 154 13.55 -12.46 13.07
N VAL A 155 13.88 -11.13 12.96
CA VAL A 155 13.61 -9.89 12.11
C VAL A 155 14.71 -8.74 12.35
N GLY A 156 14.88 -7.68 11.50
CA GLY A 156 15.59 -6.35 11.78
C GLY A 156 16.23 -5.62 10.54
N ASN A 157 16.73 -4.34 10.45
CA ASN A 157 16.77 -3.07 11.26
C ASN A 157 17.04 -1.74 10.38
N ARG A 158 17.66 -0.60 10.83
CA ARG A 158 17.52 0.81 10.23
C ARG A 158 18.59 1.94 10.59
N TYR A 159 18.89 2.98 9.75
CA TYR A 159 19.48 4.33 10.11
C TYR A 159 19.49 5.47 9.01
N THR A 160 19.65 6.76 9.44
CA THR A 160 20.00 8.07 8.75
C THR A 160 19.09 8.78 7.71
N VAL A 161 18.65 10.03 8.01
CA VAL A 161 18.13 11.12 7.11
C VAL A 161 18.46 12.52 7.72
N ASP A 162 18.53 13.60 6.92
CA ASP A 162 18.80 15.01 7.31
C ASP A 162 17.51 15.85 7.53
N PHE A 163 17.61 16.97 8.26
CA PHE A 163 16.48 17.83 8.68
C PHE A 163 16.53 19.27 8.14
N GLY A 164 17.55 19.67 7.36
CA GLY A 164 17.79 21.08 7.00
C GLY A 164 16.67 21.80 6.23
N ALA A 165 15.93 21.12 5.36
CA ALA A 165 14.97 21.75 4.45
C ALA A 165 13.66 22.23 5.11
N LEU A 166 13.25 21.61 6.20
CA LEU A 166 11.92 21.80 6.82
C LEU A 166 11.72 23.14 7.54
N ALA A 167 12.80 23.84 7.88
CA ALA A 167 12.72 25.10 8.64
C ALA A 167 12.05 26.27 7.89
N ASN A 168 11.82 26.12 6.57
CA ASN A 168 11.53 27.23 5.66
C ASN A 168 10.04 27.67 5.64
N GLN A 169 9.10 26.72 5.77
CA GLN A 169 7.68 26.98 5.54
C GLN A 169 6.92 27.55 6.76
N MET A 170 7.53 27.56 7.95
CA MET A 170 6.85 27.78 9.24
C MET A 170 6.52 29.27 9.56
N THR A 171 6.31 30.10 8.54
CA THR A 171 6.13 31.57 8.69
C THR A 171 4.83 32.16 8.16
N GLY A 172 4.08 31.43 7.33
CA GLY A 172 2.69 31.80 7.03
C GLY A 172 1.80 31.81 8.28
N GLU A 173 2.03 30.87 9.20
CA GLU A 173 1.18 30.68 10.39
C GLU A 173 1.40 31.72 11.49
N ILE A 174 2.59 32.30 11.59
CA ILE A 174 2.87 33.35 12.59
C ILE A 174 2.03 34.60 12.31
N HIS A 175 2.03 35.08 11.07
CA HIS A 175 1.28 36.25 10.62
C HIS A 175 -0.23 36.16 10.89
N LYS A 176 -0.81 34.95 10.80
CA LYS A 176 -2.20 34.70 11.15
C LYS A 176 -2.48 34.95 12.64
N ASN A 177 -1.51 34.67 13.52
CA ASN A 177 -1.70 34.60 14.98
C ASN A 177 -1.10 35.78 15.78
N VAL A 178 -0.28 36.65 15.18
CA VAL A 178 0.11 37.94 15.78
C VAL A 178 -1.02 38.97 15.66
N VAL A 179 -1.12 39.91 16.62
CA VAL A 179 -2.15 40.98 16.63
C VAL A 179 -1.78 42.09 15.63
N ASP A 180 -0.51 42.50 15.64
CA ASP A 180 0.09 43.34 14.60
C ASP A 180 0.24 42.50 13.32
N LYS A 181 -0.40 42.92 12.23
CA LYS A 181 -0.35 42.21 10.94
C LYS A 181 0.84 42.62 10.07
N ASP A 182 1.34 43.83 10.26
CA ASP A 182 2.50 44.36 9.52
C ASP A 182 3.80 43.73 10.04
N PHE A 183 3.80 43.20 11.27
CA PHE A 183 4.92 42.50 11.93
C PHE A 183 5.65 41.45 11.07
N ARG A 184 4.93 40.68 10.22
CA ARG A 184 5.58 39.71 9.30
C ARG A 184 6.39 40.43 8.23
N ASP A 185 5.81 41.44 7.62
CA ASP A 185 6.35 42.12 6.44
C ASP A 185 7.39 43.17 6.87
N TRP A 186 7.42 43.51 8.17
CA TRP A 186 8.52 44.20 8.84
C TRP A 186 9.74 43.30 9.11
N ILE A 187 9.55 41.99 9.37
CA ILE A 187 10.65 41.04 9.66
C ILE A 187 11.19 40.35 8.40
N LEU A 188 10.32 40.02 7.44
CA LEU A 188 10.73 39.39 6.18
C LEU A 188 11.20 40.48 5.18
N PRO A 189 12.49 40.50 4.80
CA PRO A 189 13.07 41.61 4.06
C PRO A 189 12.68 41.59 2.57
N ALA A 190 12.20 42.71 2.04
CA ALA A 190 11.89 42.89 0.61
C ALA A 190 12.88 43.83 -0.11
N PHE A 191 14.18 43.67 0.16
CA PHE A 191 15.23 44.49 -0.46
C PHE A 191 15.60 43.97 -1.85
N ILE A 192 16.16 44.83 -2.70
CA ILE A 192 16.68 44.46 -4.03
C ILE A 192 17.85 43.44 -3.98
N THR A 193 18.37 43.16 -2.79
CA THR A 193 19.41 42.15 -2.52
C THR A 193 18.90 40.94 -1.73
N THR A 194 17.61 40.86 -1.37
CA THR A 194 17.07 39.70 -0.66
C THR A 194 17.17 38.47 -1.55
N SER A 195 17.94 37.47 -1.13
CA SER A 195 17.88 36.13 -1.70
C SER A 195 16.84 35.28 -0.98
N GLN A 196 16.47 34.14 -1.60
CA GLN A 196 15.63 33.14 -0.94
C GLN A 196 16.22 32.67 0.39
N ASN A 197 17.56 32.57 0.50
CA ASN A 197 18.29 32.22 1.72
C ASN A 197 18.06 33.24 2.86
N ASP A 198 18.09 34.53 2.55
CA ASP A 198 17.87 35.59 3.55
C ASP A 198 16.41 35.59 4.05
N THR A 199 15.47 35.23 3.16
CA THR A 199 14.08 34.99 3.54
C THR A 199 13.96 33.86 4.57
N VAL A 200 14.70 32.74 4.41
CA VAL A 200 14.74 31.62 5.39
C VAL A 200 15.26 32.09 6.76
N ILE A 201 16.32 32.89 6.76
CA ILE A 201 16.99 33.31 8.00
C ILE A 201 16.07 34.23 8.81
N CYS A 202 15.50 35.26 8.19
CA CYS A 202 14.52 36.13 8.81
C CYS A 202 13.25 35.36 9.22
N ALA A 203 12.84 34.36 8.44
CA ALA A 203 11.74 33.48 8.76
C ALA A 203 11.93 32.70 10.07
N VAL A 204 13.07 32.00 10.22
CA VAL A 204 13.39 31.24 11.44
C VAL A 204 13.63 32.16 12.65
N LEU A 205 14.18 33.36 12.43
CA LEU A 205 14.31 34.38 13.48
C LEU A 205 12.97 34.91 13.99
N MET A 206 11.95 35.03 13.12
CA MET A 206 10.59 35.38 13.54
C MET A 206 10.00 34.31 14.48
N MET A 207 10.18 33.03 14.14
CA MET A 207 9.77 31.89 14.98
C MET A 207 10.50 31.88 16.33
N ALA A 208 11.82 32.09 16.31
CA ALA A 208 12.65 32.15 17.51
C ALA A 208 12.30 33.34 18.43
N THR A 209 11.84 34.46 17.87
CA THR A 209 11.38 35.65 18.61
C THR A 209 10.09 35.36 19.39
N LEU A 210 9.14 34.63 18.81
CA LEU A 210 7.81 34.39 19.39
C LEU A 210 7.67 33.08 20.18
N LYS A 211 8.75 32.31 20.36
CA LYS A 211 8.78 31.01 21.04
C LYS A 211 8.32 30.99 22.51
N ALA A 212 8.16 32.16 23.13
CA ALA A 212 7.59 32.30 24.48
C ALA A 212 6.05 32.25 24.48
N TYR A 213 5.42 32.43 23.32
CA TYR A 213 3.97 32.53 23.15
C TYR A 213 3.39 31.36 22.33
N PHE A 214 4.19 30.79 21.41
CA PHE A 214 3.79 29.64 20.60
C PHE A 214 4.69 28.43 20.85
N ARG A 215 4.08 27.25 20.98
CA ARG A 215 4.77 25.96 20.88
C ARG A 215 4.66 25.46 19.45
N TYR A 216 5.79 25.35 18.76
CA TYR A 216 5.83 24.83 17.39
C TYR A 216 5.91 23.30 17.40
N GLY A 217 5.02 22.65 16.67
CA GLY A 217 5.07 21.23 16.33
C GLY A 217 4.96 21.08 14.83
N MET A 218 5.72 20.15 14.26
CA MET A 218 5.70 19.86 12.82
C MET A 218 5.07 18.47 12.64
N ASN A 219 3.91 18.43 12.00
CA ASN A 219 3.33 17.19 11.48
C ASN A 219 3.79 17.04 10.03
N MET A 220 4.25 15.85 9.66
CA MET A 220 4.40 15.51 8.25
C MET A 220 3.00 15.33 7.67
N TYR A 221 2.67 16.10 6.63
CA TYR A 221 1.49 15.79 5.82
C TYR A 221 1.88 14.68 4.87
N CYS A 222 1.24 13.52 4.99
CA CYS A 222 1.26 12.49 3.95
C CYS A 222 0.05 12.70 3.03
N GLY A 223 0.14 12.29 1.77
CA GLY A 223 -0.94 12.44 0.80
C GLY A 223 -0.53 12.05 -0.62
N ILE A 224 -1.38 11.25 -1.27
CA ILE A 224 -1.24 10.90 -2.69
C ILE A 224 -1.53 12.18 -3.52
N PRO A 225 -0.71 12.57 -4.52
CA PRO A 225 -0.96 13.73 -5.36
C PRO A 225 -2.14 13.52 -6.32
N SER A 226 -2.21 12.35 -6.98
CA SER A 226 -3.40 11.92 -7.73
C SER A 226 -3.55 10.40 -7.74
N VAL A 227 -4.78 9.95 -7.90
CA VAL A 227 -5.12 8.55 -8.10
C VAL A 227 -5.65 8.37 -9.53
N THR A 228 -5.22 7.30 -10.18
CA THR A 228 -5.72 6.84 -11.48
C THR A 228 -6.34 5.46 -11.29
N LEU A 229 -7.66 5.37 -11.49
CA LEU A 229 -8.39 4.10 -11.53
C LEU A 229 -8.48 3.64 -12.99
N GLU A 230 -7.78 2.55 -13.31
CA GLU A 230 -7.89 1.85 -14.59
C GLU A 230 -9.19 1.01 -14.64
N GLY A 231 -9.51 0.46 -15.82
CA GLY A 231 -10.73 -0.30 -16.06
C GLY A 231 -11.99 0.57 -16.20
N ALA A 232 -13.14 -0.09 -16.36
CA ALA A 232 -14.44 0.54 -16.45
C ALA A 232 -15.17 0.56 -15.09
N LYS A 233 -16.11 1.50 -14.92
CA LYS A 233 -16.99 1.52 -13.73
C LYS A 233 -17.67 0.17 -13.48
N SER A 234 -18.09 -0.52 -14.55
CA SER A 234 -18.69 -1.86 -14.49
C SER A 234 -17.79 -2.92 -13.86
N ASP A 235 -16.47 -2.77 -13.96
CA ASP A 235 -15.49 -3.71 -13.42
C ASP A 235 -15.34 -3.49 -11.91
N TRP A 236 -15.36 -2.23 -11.47
CA TRP A 236 -15.43 -1.83 -10.06
C TRP A 236 -16.77 -2.20 -9.41
N GLU A 237 -17.89 -2.07 -10.14
CA GLU A 237 -19.22 -2.54 -9.70
C GLU A 237 -19.26 -4.08 -9.61
N ASN A 238 -18.63 -4.80 -10.55
CA ASN A 238 -18.48 -6.26 -10.49
C ASN A 238 -17.62 -6.69 -9.30
N LEU A 239 -16.54 -5.96 -9.01
CA LEU A 239 -15.67 -6.20 -7.85
C LEU A 239 -16.43 -5.98 -6.53
N LEU A 240 -17.20 -4.90 -6.42
CA LEU A 240 -18.07 -4.62 -5.28
C LEU A 240 -19.11 -5.74 -5.04
N ALA A 241 -19.72 -6.26 -6.12
CA ALA A 241 -20.68 -7.36 -6.03
C ALA A 241 -20.06 -8.70 -5.56
N ARG A 242 -18.77 -8.95 -5.83
CA ARG A 242 -18.07 -10.17 -5.36
C ARG A 242 -18.00 -10.27 -3.84
N LEU A 243 -18.06 -9.15 -3.12
CA LEU A 243 -18.09 -9.15 -1.65
C LEU A 243 -19.31 -9.90 -1.09
N ASP A 244 -20.42 -10.00 -1.83
CA ASP A 244 -21.64 -10.67 -1.37
C ASP A 244 -21.48 -12.19 -1.21
N LYS A 245 -20.42 -12.77 -1.80
CA LYS A 245 -20.07 -14.18 -1.59
C LYS A 245 -19.33 -14.43 -0.26
N LEU A 246 -18.59 -13.44 0.25
CA LEU A 246 -17.72 -13.62 1.43
C LEU A 246 -18.47 -14.06 2.71
N PRO A 247 -19.63 -13.48 3.08
CA PRO A 247 -20.37 -13.91 4.28
C PRO A 247 -20.80 -15.39 4.28
N THR A 248 -20.79 -16.08 3.13
CA THR A 248 -21.13 -17.50 3.06
C THR A 248 -20.05 -18.44 3.59
N PHE A 249 -18.86 -17.93 3.94
CA PHE A 249 -17.75 -18.72 4.47
C PHE A 249 -17.59 -18.62 6.00
N GLY A 250 -18.14 -17.59 6.67
CA GLY A 250 -18.05 -17.46 8.12
C GLY A 250 -18.18 -16.03 8.64
N ALA A 251 -18.09 -15.87 9.96
CA ALA A 251 -18.23 -14.58 10.64
C ALA A 251 -17.08 -13.60 10.30
N GLU A 252 -15.83 -14.07 10.24
CA GLU A 252 -14.67 -13.25 9.86
C GLU A 252 -14.78 -12.76 8.39
N PRO A 253 -15.01 -13.62 7.38
CA PRO A 253 -15.36 -13.18 6.03
C PRO A 253 -16.55 -12.22 5.94
N ALA A 254 -17.57 -12.35 6.81
CA ALA A 254 -18.70 -11.43 6.85
C ALA A 254 -18.31 -10.04 7.38
N ALA A 255 -17.53 -9.99 8.47
CA ALA A 255 -16.99 -8.74 9.02
C ALA A 255 -16.02 -8.06 8.05
N TRP A 256 -15.18 -8.84 7.36
CA TRP A 256 -14.28 -8.34 6.33
C TRP A 256 -15.02 -7.81 5.09
N ALA A 257 -16.11 -8.46 4.68
CA ALA A 257 -16.99 -7.95 3.63
C ALA A 257 -17.69 -6.63 4.03
N ALA A 258 -17.82 -6.34 5.32
CA ALA A 258 -18.28 -5.04 5.81
C ALA A 258 -17.16 -3.98 5.77
N LEU A 259 -15.90 -4.34 6.06
CA LEU A 259 -14.72 -3.47 5.93
C LEU A 259 -14.42 -3.07 4.47
N LEU A 260 -14.50 -4.01 3.52
CA LEU A 260 -14.20 -3.74 2.11
C LEU A 260 -15.29 -2.92 1.40
N ARG A 261 -16.53 -2.88 1.92
CA ARG A 261 -17.66 -2.30 1.21
C ARG A 261 -17.67 -0.76 1.16
N PRO A 262 -17.34 -0.01 2.23
CA PRO A 262 -17.15 1.44 2.17
C PRO A 262 -16.00 1.86 1.24
N ILE A 263 -14.94 1.06 1.15
CA ILE A 263 -13.81 1.25 0.22
C ILE A 263 -14.31 1.10 -1.22
N LEU A 264 -14.80 -0.07 -1.60
CA LEU A 264 -15.16 -0.34 -3.01
C LEU A 264 -16.31 0.55 -3.52
N LYS A 265 -17.25 0.95 -2.65
CA LYS A 265 -18.25 1.98 -3.00
C LYS A 265 -17.61 3.30 -3.44
N ARG A 266 -16.53 3.75 -2.79
CA ARG A 266 -15.87 5.03 -3.12
C ARG A 266 -15.07 4.96 -4.41
N PHE A 267 -14.49 3.80 -4.71
CA PHE A 267 -13.87 3.53 -6.01
C PHE A 267 -14.92 3.60 -7.13
N VAL A 268 -16.11 3.01 -6.93
CA VAL A 268 -17.24 3.10 -7.88
C VAL A 268 -17.75 4.56 -8.02
N ASN A 269 -17.99 5.25 -6.91
CA ASN A 269 -18.52 6.63 -6.89
C ASN A 269 -17.59 7.65 -7.57
N ALA A 270 -16.27 7.40 -7.61
CA ALA A 270 -15.33 8.26 -8.33
C ALA A 270 -15.68 8.39 -9.83
N PHE A 271 -16.16 7.31 -10.46
CA PHE A 271 -16.60 7.32 -11.86
C PHE A 271 -17.91 8.09 -12.09
N ASP A 272 -18.69 8.34 -11.05
CA ASP A 272 -19.85 9.25 -11.09
C ASP A 272 -19.44 10.73 -10.91
N GLY A 273 -18.15 11.05 -11.06
CA GLY A 273 -17.61 12.41 -10.94
C GLY A 273 -17.47 12.92 -9.50
N ASN A 274 -17.63 12.04 -8.50
CA ASN A 274 -17.61 12.38 -7.09
C ASN A 274 -16.52 11.59 -6.31
N PRO A 275 -15.22 11.79 -6.61
CA PRO A 275 -14.14 11.15 -5.86
C PRO A 275 -14.07 11.69 -4.44
N ASP A 276 -14.13 10.80 -3.45
CA ASP A 276 -14.06 11.14 -2.03
C ASP A 276 -12.60 11.42 -1.61
N ILE A 277 -12.20 12.69 -1.70
CA ILE A 277 -10.82 13.13 -1.42
C ILE A 277 -10.44 12.94 0.06
N ASP A 278 -11.41 13.03 0.98
CA ASP A 278 -11.21 12.81 2.42
C ASP A 278 -11.00 11.31 2.74
N PHE A 279 -11.63 10.42 1.98
CA PHE A 279 -11.26 9.00 2.00
C PHE A 279 -9.83 8.75 1.49
N TRP A 280 -9.43 9.38 0.37
CA TRP A 280 -8.09 9.19 -0.20
C TRP A 280 -6.97 9.85 0.62
N SER A 281 -7.28 10.78 1.53
CA SER A 281 -6.33 11.29 2.53
C SER A 281 -6.23 10.42 3.79
N ARG A 282 -7.05 9.37 3.92
CA ARG A 282 -7.11 8.44 5.09
C ARG A 282 -6.61 7.03 4.78
N VAL A 283 -5.77 6.91 3.73
CA VAL A 283 -5.10 5.67 3.30
C VAL A 283 -4.42 4.99 4.46
N CYS A 284 -3.48 5.69 5.12
CA CYS A 284 -2.84 5.20 6.31
C CYS A 284 -2.37 6.30 7.28
N HIS A 285 -2.19 5.93 8.55
CA HIS A 285 -1.29 6.65 9.45
C HIS A 285 -0.25 5.70 10.02
N TYR A 286 0.99 6.20 10.09
CA TYR A 286 2.14 5.50 10.67
C TYR A 286 2.44 6.07 12.06
N HIS A 287 2.29 5.26 13.10
CA HIS A 287 2.62 5.66 14.47
C HIS A 287 3.93 5.00 14.90
N SER A 288 4.97 5.81 15.13
CA SER A 288 6.24 5.32 15.66
C SER A 288 6.13 5.04 17.16
N GLY A 289 6.19 3.76 17.55
CA GLY A 289 6.14 3.34 18.97
C GLY A 289 7.36 3.72 19.82
N GLY A 290 8.20 4.68 19.38
CA GLY A 290 9.46 5.04 20.03
C GLY A 290 10.46 3.87 20.05
N SER A 291 10.47 3.13 21.16
CA SER A 291 11.22 1.88 21.33
C SER A 291 10.42 0.62 20.96
N GLY A 292 9.09 0.73 20.85
CA GLY A 292 8.21 -0.33 20.35
C GLY A 292 8.14 -0.38 18.82
N PRO A 293 7.35 -1.31 18.26
CA PRO A 293 7.17 -1.44 16.82
C PRO A 293 6.42 -0.24 16.21
N PRO A 294 6.48 -0.05 14.88
CA PRO A 294 5.64 0.90 14.19
C PRO A 294 4.26 0.29 13.89
N TYR A 295 3.20 1.08 14.05
CA TYR A 295 1.84 0.66 13.75
C TYR A 295 1.32 1.28 12.46
N LEU A 296 0.54 0.48 11.71
CA LEU A 296 -0.19 0.87 10.52
C LEU A 296 -1.69 0.93 10.84
N SER A 297 -2.31 2.09 10.66
CA SER A 297 -3.77 2.27 10.70
C SER A 297 -4.25 2.90 9.39
N GLY A 298 -5.56 3.13 9.24
CA GLY A 298 -6.19 3.68 8.03
C GLY A 298 -6.92 2.62 7.21
N TRP A 299 -7.60 3.00 6.12
CA TRP A 299 -8.46 2.05 5.41
C TRP A 299 -7.69 0.91 4.73
N ILE A 300 -6.39 1.10 4.48
CA ILE A 300 -5.54 0.06 3.90
C ILE A 300 -5.44 -1.21 4.77
N THR A 301 -5.72 -1.13 6.08
CA THR A 301 -5.69 -2.32 6.97
C THR A 301 -6.80 -3.32 6.68
N ALA A 302 -7.83 -2.93 5.92
CA ALA A 302 -8.82 -3.87 5.36
C ALA A 302 -8.22 -4.89 4.37
N PHE A 303 -6.98 -4.68 3.90
CA PHE A 303 -6.21 -5.63 3.08
C PHE A 303 -5.19 -6.44 3.90
N CYS A 304 -5.26 -6.37 5.24
CA CYS A 304 -4.37 -7.03 6.21
C CYS A 304 -5.12 -7.64 7.42
N VAL A 305 -6.41 -7.95 7.27
CA VAL A 305 -7.27 -8.42 8.39
C VAL A 305 -6.93 -9.82 8.89
N TRP A 306 -6.11 -10.59 8.17
CA TRP A 306 -5.48 -11.82 8.66
C TRP A 306 -3.96 -11.70 8.67
N ASP A 307 -3.31 -12.32 9.66
CA ASP A 307 -1.84 -12.39 9.74
C ASP A 307 -1.27 -13.40 8.73
N SER A 308 0.06 -13.57 8.73
CA SER A 308 0.74 -14.54 7.85
C SER A 308 0.42 -16.02 8.18
N ASN A 309 -0.34 -16.30 9.23
CA ASN A 309 -0.83 -17.62 9.65
C ASN A 309 -2.34 -17.78 9.42
N GLY A 310 -3.04 -16.76 8.88
CA GLY A 310 -4.49 -16.76 8.70
C GLY A 310 -5.30 -16.44 9.96
N LYS A 311 -4.69 -15.88 11.02
CA LYS A 311 -5.36 -15.48 12.26
C LYS A 311 -5.92 -14.06 12.13
N TRP A 312 -7.16 -13.84 12.58
CA TRP A 312 -7.82 -12.53 12.55
C TRP A 312 -7.07 -11.43 13.32
N GLN A 313 -7.01 -10.25 12.69
CA GLN A 313 -6.41 -9.00 13.15
C GLN A 313 -7.37 -7.80 12.99
N GLY A 314 -8.58 -8.04 12.47
CA GLY A 314 -9.60 -7.01 12.28
C GLY A 314 -10.25 -6.55 13.59
N PRO A 315 -11.28 -5.68 13.50
CA PRO A 315 -12.13 -5.31 14.63
C PRO A 315 -12.75 -6.52 15.33
N SER A 316 -13.19 -6.35 16.56
CA SER A 316 -13.84 -7.42 17.32
C SER A 316 -15.15 -7.87 16.67
N LEU A 317 -15.42 -9.18 16.70
CA LEU A 317 -16.63 -9.77 16.12
C LEU A 317 -17.85 -9.72 17.06
N GLU A 318 -17.65 -9.36 18.34
CA GLU A 318 -18.73 -9.26 19.33
C GLU A 318 -19.45 -7.89 19.23
N PRO A 319 -20.78 -7.83 19.01
CA PRO A 319 -21.50 -6.56 18.85
C PRO A 319 -21.38 -5.65 20.08
N GLY A 320 -20.95 -4.40 19.87
CA GLY A 320 -20.77 -3.42 20.95
C GLY A 320 -19.54 -3.66 21.82
N SER A 321 -18.65 -4.57 21.43
CA SER A 321 -17.33 -4.75 22.05
C SER A 321 -16.27 -3.79 21.49
N ASP A 322 -16.70 -2.79 20.71
CA ASP A 322 -15.90 -1.70 20.14
C ASP A 322 -15.17 -0.89 21.21
N LYS A 323 -14.05 -1.44 21.67
CA LYS A 323 -12.95 -0.63 22.14
C LYS A 323 -12.36 0.05 20.90
N PRO A 324 -12.25 1.39 20.86
CA PRO A 324 -11.21 2.02 20.06
C PRO A 324 -9.83 1.63 20.65
N LEU A 325 -8.80 2.45 20.45
CA LEU A 325 -7.50 2.32 21.12
C LEU A 325 -6.62 1.18 20.57
N GLY A 326 -5.89 1.49 19.50
CA GLY A 326 -4.53 0.96 19.36
C GLY A 326 -3.67 1.53 20.50
N HIS A 327 -3.57 0.81 21.62
CA HIS A 327 -2.92 1.29 22.84
C HIS A 327 -1.41 1.55 22.65
N THR A 328 -1.06 2.80 22.36
CA THR A 328 0.32 3.26 22.20
C THR A 328 0.67 4.22 23.34
N PHE A 329 1.51 3.76 24.27
CA PHE A 329 2.08 4.54 25.39
C PHE A 329 1.06 5.35 26.23
N GLY A 330 -0.14 4.79 26.43
CA GLY A 330 -1.17 5.38 27.29
C GLY A 330 -1.96 6.54 26.66
N TYR A 331 -1.79 6.80 25.36
CA TYR A 331 -2.64 7.73 24.62
C TYR A 331 -3.74 6.99 23.87
N GLU A 332 -4.91 7.63 23.79
CA GLU A 332 -6.05 7.11 23.08
C GLU A 332 -6.01 7.56 21.61
N ILE A 333 -5.74 6.61 20.72
CA ILE A 333 -5.82 6.82 19.27
C ILE A 333 -7.20 6.32 18.80
N PRO A 334 -8.08 7.18 18.26
CA PRO A 334 -9.33 6.77 17.67
C PRO A 334 -9.10 5.81 16.50
N ALA A 335 -9.90 4.75 16.40
CA ALA A 335 -9.98 3.97 15.17
C ALA A 335 -10.55 4.84 14.04
N LEU A 336 -10.04 4.67 12.81
CA LEU A 336 -10.66 5.32 11.65
C LEU A 336 -12.07 4.77 11.48
N GLU A 337 -13.07 5.64 11.35
CA GLU A 337 -14.43 5.28 10.99
C GLU A 337 -14.75 5.74 9.55
N ILE A 338 -15.37 4.86 8.76
CA ILE A 338 -15.95 5.20 7.45
C ILE A 338 -17.31 4.49 7.35
N ASP A 339 -18.38 5.24 7.06
CA ASP A 339 -19.77 4.74 6.94
C ASP A 339 -20.27 3.95 8.17
N GLY A 340 -19.81 4.28 9.39
CA GLY A 340 -20.12 3.54 10.61
C GLY A 340 -19.34 2.23 10.79
N VAL A 341 -18.28 2.02 10.00
CA VAL A 341 -17.37 0.86 10.11
C VAL A 341 -16.01 1.32 10.61
N HIS A 342 -15.55 0.73 11.73
CA HIS A 342 -14.24 1.02 12.32
C HIS A 342 -13.14 0.14 11.71
N TYR A 343 -11.98 0.72 11.40
CA TYR A 343 -10.81 0.03 10.84
C TYR A 343 -9.76 -0.19 11.93
N CYS A 344 -9.12 -1.36 11.91
CA CYS A 344 -8.12 -1.71 12.91
C CYS A 344 -6.78 -1.02 12.68
N THR A 345 -5.98 -0.94 13.75
CA THR A 345 -4.57 -0.59 13.74
C THR A 345 -3.77 -1.87 13.99
N ILE A 346 -2.86 -2.21 13.09
CA ILE A 346 -2.03 -3.43 13.16
C ILE A 346 -0.55 -3.06 13.35
N ASP A 347 0.27 -4.03 13.79
CA ASP A 347 1.72 -3.91 13.71
C ASP A 347 2.14 -3.90 12.23
N SER A 348 3.06 -3.01 11.85
CA SER A 348 3.60 -2.97 10.48
C SER A 348 4.38 -4.24 10.09
N SER A 349 4.85 -5.03 11.07
CA SER A 349 5.47 -6.33 10.84
C SER A 349 4.46 -7.49 10.69
N ASP A 350 3.22 -7.31 11.14
CA ASP A 350 2.12 -8.29 10.98
C ASP A 350 1.38 -8.16 9.63
N VAL A 351 1.74 -7.17 8.79
CA VAL A 351 1.32 -7.08 7.39
C VAL A 351 1.74 -8.38 6.67
N PRO A 352 0.81 -9.17 6.10
CA PRO A 352 1.12 -10.44 5.46
C PRO A 352 1.66 -10.26 4.03
N PRO A 353 2.19 -11.31 3.37
CA PRO A 353 2.65 -11.24 1.99
C PRO A 353 1.52 -10.86 1.01
N GLY A 354 1.86 -10.14 -0.05
CA GLY A 354 0.94 -9.74 -1.13
C GLY A 354 0.65 -10.86 -2.15
N TYR A 355 1.15 -12.06 -1.88
CA TYR A 355 1.17 -13.23 -2.78
C TYR A 355 0.99 -14.52 -1.98
N CYS A 356 0.50 -15.56 -2.67
CA CYS A 356 0.44 -16.93 -2.15
C CYS A 356 1.39 -17.85 -2.92
N GLU A 357 1.54 -19.08 -2.43
CA GLU A 357 2.37 -20.13 -3.03
C GLU A 357 1.66 -21.49 -3.00
N VAL A 358 2.11 -22.42 -3.84
CA VAL A 358 1.66 -23.81 -3.86
C VAL A 358 2.77 -24.74 -4.38
N ASP A 359 2.91 -25.91 -3.76
CA ASP A 359 3.80 -26.99 -4.24
C ASP A 359 3.20 -27.69 -5.45
N VAL A 360 4.03 -27.96 -6.46
CA VAL A 360 3.65 -28.57 -7.74
C VAL A 360 4.66 -29.65 -8.13
N GLU A 361 4.22 -30.89 -8.32
CA GLU A 361 5.04 -31.90 -9.00
C GLU A 361 4.97 -31.65 -10.52
N LEU A 362 6.10 -31.26 -11.12
CA LEU A 362 6.23 -31.24 -12.58
C LEU A 362 6.79 -32.58 -13.05
N ASN A 363 6.17 -33.17 -14.07
CA ASN A 363 6.63 -34.39 -14.73
C ASN A 363 6.92 -34.10 -16.20
N ASP A 364 8.20 -33.91 -16.53
CA ASP A 364 8.66 -33.74 -17.92
C ASP A 364 9.04 -35.11 -18.49
N ASN A 365 8.10 -35.72 -19.22
CA ASN A 365 8.29 -36.97 -19.98
C ASN A 365 8.81 -38.19 -19.18
N GLY A 366 8.77 -38.15 -17.85
CA GLY A 366 9.27 -39.18 -16.93
C GLY A 366 10.12 -38.62 -15.80
N ASP A 367 10.81 -37.49 -16.03
CA ASP A 367 11.61 -36.80 -15.02
C ASP A 367 10.72 -35.93 -14.13
N LYS A 368 10.78 -36.16 -12.82
CA LYS A 368 9.96 -35.47 -11.81
C LYS A 368 10.75 -34.37 -11.11
N PHE A 369 10.12 -33.21 -10.92
CA PHE A 369 10.70 -32.05 -10.24
C PHE A 369 9.74 -31.51 -9.19
N ASP A 370 10.24 -31.30 -7.97
CA ASP A 370 9.54 -30.58 -6.91
C ASP A 370 9.62 -29.07 -7.20
N CYS A 371 8.53 -28.53 -7.73
CA CYS A 371 8.40 -27.11 -8.04
C CYS A 371 7.56 -26.38 -6.99
N VAL A 372 7.75 -25.07 -6.93
CA VAL A 372 6.83 -24.13 -6.25
C VAL A 372 6.29 -23.18 -7.30
N MET A 373 4.99 -22.89 -7.25
CA MET A 373 4.38 -21.80 -7.99
C MET A 373 4.00 -20.67 -7.02
N VAL A 374 4.45 -19.44 -7.29
CA VAL A 374 4.16 -18.24 -6.49
C VAL A 374 3.34 -17.27 -7.32
N SER A 375 2.31 -16.65 -6.74
CA SER A 375 1.44 -15.69 -7.46
C SER A 375 0.88 -14.58 -6.57
N GLY A 376 0.96 -13.33 -7.05
CA GLY A 376 0.41 -12.14 -6.41
C GLY A 376 1.31 -10.91 -6.58
N HIS A 377 1.20 -9.93 -5.69
CA HIS A 377 1.96 -8.68 -5.79
C HIS A 377 3.35 -8.78 -5.16
N VAL A 378 4.37 -8.82 -6.01
CA VAL A 378 5.79 -8.95 -5.61
C VAL A 378 6.55 -7.62 -5.59
N GLY A 379 5.89 -6.51 -5.93
CA GLY A 379 6.54 -5.20 -5.95
C GLY A 379 5.63 -4.04 -6.28
N SER A 380 6.20 -2.85 -6.18
CA SER A 380 5.71 -1.64 -6.85
C SER A 380 6.42 -1.53 -8.19
N ARG A 381 5.73 -1.13 -9.26
CA ARG A 381 6.37 -0.66 -10.49
C ARG A 381 6.35 0.88 -10.53
N ILE A 382 7.49 1.45 -10.90
CA ILE A 382 7.70 2.87 -11.17
C ILE A 382 7.36 3.16 -12.63
N GLU A 383 6.54 4.17 -12.89
CA GLU A 383 6.17 4.66 -14.22
C GLU A 383 6.21 6.21 -14.24
N GLY A 384 5.96 6.81 -15.41
CA GLY A 384 6.04 8.27 -15.62
C GLY A 384 7.44 8.77 -16.01
N GLU A 385 7.52 9.86 -16.79
CA GLU A 385 8.80 10.45 -17.23
C GLU A 385 9.63 11.03 -16.06
N GLY A 386 8.98 11.36 -14.95
CA GLY A 386 9.62 11.81 -13.71
C GLY A 386 9.97 10.70 -12.72
N GLU A 387 9.72 9.41 -13.04
CA GLU A 387 9.73 8.29 -12.08
C GLU A 387 8.87 8.57 -10.82
N ASP A 388 7.75 9.27 -11.00
CA ASP A 388 6.90 9.87 -9.96
C ASP A 388 5.60 9.11 -9.70
N THR A 389 5.37 8.01 -10.42
CA THR A 389 4.12 7.25 -10.44
C THR A 389 4.37 5.81 -10.03
N LEU A 390 3.62 5.34 -9.02
CA LEU A 390 3.63 3.95 -8.57
C LEU A 390 2.36 3.20 -8.96
N ARG A 391 2.53 1.91 -9.27
CA ARG A 391 1.44 0.94 -9.42
C ARG A 391 1.79 -0.42 -8.79
N PRO A 392 0.81 -1.21 -8.33
CA PRO A 392 1.07 -2.59 -7.91
C PRO A 392 1.62 -3.42 -9.08
N CYS A 393 2.55 -4.33 -8.79
CA CYS A 393 3.09 -5.28 -9.76
C CYS A 393 2.65 -6.71 -9.43
N PRO A 394 1.44 -7.13 -9.85
CA PRO A 394 1.02 -8.53 -9.79
C PRO A 394 1.87 -9.36 -10.77
N SER A 395 2.32 -10.54 -10.35
CA SER A 395 3.11 -11.47 -11.17
C SER A 395 2.99 -12.90 -10.67
N TRP A 396 3.43 -13.86 -11.49
CA TRP A 396 3.57 -15.26 -11.11
C TRP A 396 4.90 -15.86 -11.56
N PHE A 397 5.31 -16.91 -10.87
CA PHE A 397 6.58 -17.63 -11.05
C PHE A 397 6.31 -19.14 -10.86
N ILE A 398 7.01 -19.98 -11.62
CA ILE A 398 7.17 -21.41 -11.32
C ILE A 398 8.65 -21.78 -11.42
N PHE A 399 9.15 -22.46 -10.40
CA PHE A 399 10.58 -22.73 -10.23
C PHE A 399 10.81 -24.03 -9.47
N ILE A 400 11.95 -24.68 -9.71
CA ILE A 400 12.40 -25.83 -8.94
C ILE A 400 12.95 -25.32 -7.60
N LYS A 401 12.52 -25.93 -6.48
CA LYS A 401 13.11 -25.65 -5.16
C LYS A 401 14.27 -26.60 -4.87
N GLU A 402 15.27 -26.10 -4.13
CA GLU A 402 16.36 -26.92 -3.59
C GLU A 402 16.52 -26.64 -2.09
N GLU A 403 16.64 -27.71 -1.29
CA GLU A 403 16.93 -27.57 0.14
C GLU A 403 18.35 -27.04 0.36
N CYS A 404 18.52 -26.17 1.34
CA CYS A 404 19.81 -25.58 1.68
C CYS A 404 20.08 -25.60 3.19
N GLU A 405 21.37 -25.62 3.55
CA GLU A 405 21.79 -25.51 4.95
C GLU A 405 21.44 -24.13 5.51
N ASP A 406 20.74 -24.10 6.66
CA ASP A 406 20.40 -22.87 7.36
C ASP A 406 21.63 -21.96 7.55
N PRO A 407 21.60 -20.71 7.06
CA PRO A 407 22.75 -19.79 7.16
C PRO A 407 23.24 -19.52 8.58
N ALA A 408 22.40 -19.66 9.62
CA ALA A 408 22.88 -19.54 11.00
C ALA A 408 23.69 -20.78 11.44
N SER A 409 23.25 -21.98 11.05
CA SER A 409 23.95 -23.24 11.27
C SER A 409 25.28 -23.29 10.51
N LYS A 410 25.30 -22.86 9.23
CA LYS A 410 26.51 -22.70 8.42
C LYS A 410 27.53 -21.75 9.06
N ARG A 411 27.11 -20.52 9.42
CA ARG A 411 27.97 -19.53 10.10
C ARG A 411 28.51 -20.04 11.44
N LYS A 412 27.72 -20.83 12.18
CA LYS A 412 28.18 -21.45 13.44
C LYS A 412 29.28 -22.47 13.19
N ARG A 413 29.15 -23.36 12.19
CA ARG A 413 30.22 -24.29 11.81
C ARG A 413 31.48 -23.54 11.38
N GLU A 414 31.35 -22.57 10.48
CA GLU A 414 32.47 -21.76 9.98
C GLU A 414 33.21 -21.03 11.11
N TYR A 415 32.48 -20.52 12.11
CA TYR A 415 33.07 -19.92 13.31
C TYR A 415 33.79 -20.94 14.21
N GLU A 416 33.22 -22.13 14.42
CA GLU A 416 33.86 -23.19 15.21
C GLU A 416 35.11 -23.78 14.53
N GLU A 417 35.11 -23.87 13.20
CA GLU A 417 36.26 -24.25 12.38
C GLU A 417 37.35 -23.17 12.43
N ALA A 418 36.99 -21.90 12.22
CA ALA A 418 37.92 -20.77 12.33
C ALA A 418 38.48 -20.58 13.74
N ARG A 419 37.75 -20.97 14.80
CA ARG A 419 38.25 -21.00 16.18
C ARG A 419 39.32 -22.08 16.36
N LYS A 420 39.02 -23.34 15.97
CA LYS A 420 39.99 -24.46 16.05
C LYS A 420 41.28 -24.14 15.30
N ALA A 421 41.18 -23.65 14.07
CA ALA A 421 42.34 -23.29 13.25
C ALA A 421 43.22 -22.18 13.88
N ARG A 422 42.69 -21.34 14.78
CA ARG A 422 43.48 -20.36 15.56
C ARG A 422 44.11 -20.96 16.81
N GLU A 423 43.45 -21.94 17.41
CA GLU A 423 43.96 -22.67 18.58
C GLU A 423 45.14 -23.57 18.18
N ASP A 424 45.04 -24.31 17.06
CA ASP A 424 46.11 -25.17 16.53
C ASP A 424 47.39 -24.38 16.18
N VAL A 425 47.25 -23.15 15.66
CA VAL A 425 48.40 -22.27 15.33
C VAL A 425 49.18 -21.82 16.57
N HIS A 426 48.54 -21.73 17.75
CA HIS A 426 49.21 -21.34 18.99
C HIS A 426 49.96 -22.48 19.69
N VAL A 427 49.84 -23.73 19.22
CA VAL A 427 50.55 -24.89 19.80
C VAL A 427 51.98 -25.02 19.27
N VAL A 428 52.34 -24.35 18.16
CA VAL A 428 53.68 -24.43 17.55
C VAL A 428 54.62 -23.34 18.07
N VAL A 429 54.98 -23.43 19.36
CA VAL A 429 56.17 -22.76 19.91
C VAL A 429 57.26 -23.83 20.11
N PRO A 430 58.42 -23.75 19.43
CA PRO A 430 59.51 -24.68 19.66
C PRO A 430 60.05 -24.57 21.10
N PRO A 431 60.44 -25.68 21.76
CA PRO A 431 61.24 -25.61 22.97
C PRO A 431 62.64 -25.05 22.64
N GLU A 432 63.22 -24.31 23.60
CA GLU A 432 64.57 -23.71 23.53
C GLU A 432 65.71 -24.76 23.64
#